data_AF-A0A934NKD5-F1
#
_entry.id   AF-A0A934NKD5-F1
#
_cell.length_a   1.000
_cell.length_b   1.000
_cell.length_c   1.000
_cell.angle_alpha   90.00
_cell.angle_beta   90.00
_cell.angle_gamma   90.00
#
_symmetry.space_group_name_H-M   'P 1'
#
loop_
_entity.id
_entity.type
_entity.pdbx_description
1 polymer ?
#
loop_
_entity_poly.entity_id
_entity_poly.type
_entity_poly.pdbx_seq_one_letter_code
_entity_poly.pdbx_strand_id
1 'polypeptide(L)'
;MKNKIINLFENKTIIQNQGIKYAQLLEQFIEPFANEFQDSEYMEDILEFAINAWNLGNMKALLPEGESDASINSIREKDINVDLLSRMIDYKIEKFKEYSNFIVDYELKETSRDHVLSVITQPEDAYLSTMFNTMDEEFSEEDFEENLINRSAIILKPLQPFFDWCSNLYPDEIDDMKETNMYLISEDIEDVEGWLKKKFDKLFMLELEAWHTNKKEWPQKRNYKMFKQWFQVDISTMIFDLEKEPVSKY
;
A
#
# COMPACT_ATOMS: atom_id res chain seq x y z
N MET A 1 3.37 36.02 -10.29
CA MET A 1 2.15 35.18 -10.14
C MET A 1 2.16 34.62 -8.73
N LYS A 2 0.99 34.43 -8.10
CA LYS A 2 0.89 33.99 -6.70
C LYS A 2 1.35 32.53 -6.62
N ASN A 3 2.49 32.27 -5.98
CA ASN A 3 2.88 30.91 -5.61
C ASN A 3 2.01 30.50 -4.42
N LYS A 4 1.13 29.52 -4.66
CA LYS A 4 0.38 28.85 -3.60
C LYS A 4 1.38 28.01 -2.81
N ILE A 5 1.53 28.34 -1.54
CA ILE A 5 2.26 27.56 -0.54
C ILE A 5 1.32 26.40 -0.16
N ILE A 6 1.75 25.17 -0.40
CA ILE A 6 1.18 24.00 0.29
C ILE A 6 2.12 23.74 1.44
N ASN A 7 1.65 24.05 2.64
CA ASN A 7 2.40 24.00 3.89
C ASN A 7 2.06 22.66 4.54
N LEU A 8 2.95 21.65 4.45
CA LEU A 8 2.65 20.30 4.94
C LEU A 8 2.79 20.16 6.47
N PHE A 9 3.37 21.13 7.17
CA PHE A 9 3.52 21.09 8.63
C PHE A 9 3.39 22.49 9.22
N GLU A 10 2.20 22.84 9.71
CA GLU A 10 1.95 24.13 10.37
C GLU A 10 2.69 24.26 11.71
N ASN A 11 3.29 25.44 11.91
CA ASN A 11 3.76 26.01 13.18
C ASN A 11 4.96 25.37 13.89
N LYS A 12 6.18 25.60 13.38
CA LYS A 12 7.35 25.78 14.27
C LYS A 12 8.26 26.91 13.77
N THR A 13 8.50 27.87 14.65
CA THR A 13 9.51 28.91 14.51
C THR A 13 10.85 28.26 14.20
N ILE A 14 11.47 28.59 13.06
CA ILE A 14 12.81 28.14 12.70
C ILE A 14 13.78 28.77 13.71
N ILE A 15 14.22 27.99 14.70
CA ILE A 15 15.25 28.39 15.66
C ILE A 15 16.57 27.83 15.13
N GLN A 16 17.47 28.72 14.71
CA GLN A 16 18.86 28.39 14.41
C GLN A 16 19.47 27.65 15.62
N ASN A 17 19.90 26.40 15.43
CA ASN A 17 20.38 25.51 16.49
C ASN A 17 21.45 26.20 17.36
N GLN A 18 21.21 26.38 18.67
CA GLN A 18 22.20 26.88 19.63
C GLN A 18 23.22 25.81 20.07
N GLY A 19 23.16 24.60 19.51
CA GLY A 19 24.01 23.46 19.83
C GLY A 19 25.00 23.08 18.71
N ILE A 20 25.15 21.77 18.47
CA ILE A 20 26.02 21.22 17.42
C ILE A 20 25.60 21.76 16.05
N LYS A 21 26.56 22.25 15.28
CA LYS A 21 26.32 22.89 13.99
C LYS A 21 26.27 21.86 12.86
N TYR A 22 25.14 21.18 12.70
CA TYR A 22 24.95 20.16 11.67
C TYR A 22 25.15 20.66 10.24
N ALA A 23 24.91 21.94 9.95
CA ALA A 23 25.25 22.53 8.65
C ALA A 23 26.76 22.43 8.35
N GLN A 24 27.61 22.73 9.34
CA GLN A 24 29.07 22.63 9.18
C GLN A 24 29.54 21.17 9.12
N LEU A 25 28.88 20.29 9.87
CA LEU A 25 29.17 18.85 9.80
C LEU A 25 28.81 18.28 8.44
N LEU A 26 27.69 18.71 7.85
CA LEU A 26 27.26 18.28 6.53
C LEU A 26 28.23 18.78 5.45
N GLU A 27 28.70 20.02 5.53
CA GLU A 27 29.75 20.54 4.63
C GLU A 27 31.05 19.72 4.74
N GLN A 28 31.53 19.44 5.96
CA GLN A 28 32.72 18.60 6.21
C GLN A 28 32.53 17.15 5.74
N PHE A 29 31.30 16.65 5.79
CA PHE A 29 30.96 15.31 5.32
C PHE A 29 31.01 15.22 3.79
N ILE A 30 30.62 16.28 3.09
CA ILE A 30 30.61 16.36 1.62
C ILE A 30 32.02 16.61 1.07
N GLU A 31 32.85 17.40 1.76
CA GLU A 31 34.16 17.88 1.27
C GLU A 31 35.06 16.78 0.63
N PRO A 32 35.23 15.58 1.22
CA PRO A 32 36.08 14.53 0.63
C PRO A 32 35.55 13.97 -0.70
N PHE A 33 34.26 14.19 -0.99
CA PHE A 33 33.56 13.70 -2.17
C PHE A 33 33.25 14.81 -3.17
N ALA A 34 33.70 16.05 -2.94
CA ALA A 34 33.34 17.20 -3.78
C ALA A 34 33.62 17.00 -5.29
N ASN A 35 34.65 16.22 -5.62
CA ASN A 35 34.97 15.90 -7.02
C ASN A 35 33.95 14.98 -7.70
N GLU A 36 33.22 14.17 -6.94
CA GLU A 36 32.20 13.24 -7.44
C GLU A 36 30.89 13.99 -7.82
N PHE A 37 30.77 15.25 -7.41
CA PHE A 37 29.61 16.12 -7.68
C PHE A 37 29.89 17.21 -8.72
N GLN A 38 31.02 17.16 -9.45
CA GLN A 38 31.39 18.19 -10.43
C GLN A 38 30.37 18.36 -11.55
N ASP A 39 29.63 17.29 -11.88
CA ASP A 39 28.59 17.29 -12.91
C ASP A 39 27.20 17.67 -12.36
N SER A 40 27.07 17.93 -11.05
CA SER A 40 25.81 18.34 -10.43
C SER A 40 25.55 19.82 -10.72
N GLU A 41 24.35 20.11 -11.26
CA GLU A 41 23.97 21.47 -11.67
C GLU A 41 23.48 22.32 -10.48
N TYR A 42 22.91 21.69 -9.45
CA TYR A 42 22.28 22.35 -8.30
C TYR A 42 22.87 21.90 -6.97
N MET A 43 23.08 22.84 -6.05
CA MET A 43 23.61 22.54 -4.72
C MET A 43 22.62 21.69 -3.91
N GLU A 44 21.33 21.88 -4.17
CA GLU A 44 20.22 21.13 -3.60
C GLU A 44 20.36 19.63 -3.86
N ASP A 45 20.74 19.21 -5.07
CA ASP A 45 20.92 17.80 -5.41
C ASP A 45 22.05 17.16 -4.58
N ILE A 46 23.16 17.89 -4.41
CA ILE A 46 24.30 17.47 -3.61
C ILE A 46 23.87 17.33 -2.14
N LEU A 47 23.14 18.31 -1.62
CA LEU A 47 22.68 18.33 -0.24
C LEU A 47 21.68 17.20 0.04
N GLU A 48 20.70 16.98 -0.84
CA GLU A 48 19.73 15.89 -0.72
C GLU A 48 20.42 14.53 -0.74
N PHE A 49 21.37 14.32 -1.67
CA PHE A 49 22.15 13.09 -1.73
C PHE A 49 22.96 12.87 -0.43
N ALA A 50 23.63 13.90 0.05
CA ALA A 50 24.44 13.83 1.26
C ALA A 50 23.60 13.61 2.53
N ILE A 51 22.43 14.27 2.62
CA ILE A 51 21.47 14.08 3.72
C ILE A 51 20.96 12.63 3.75
N ASN A 52 20.63 12.07 2.58
CA ASN A 52 20.24 10.66 2.47
C ASN A 52 21.36 9.73 2.95
N ALA A 53 22.60 9.95 2.51
CA ALA A 53 23.75 9.17 2.97
C ALA A 53 23.98 9.29 4.49
N TRP A 54 23.83 10.50 5.03
CA TRP A 54 23.96 10.78 6.47
C TRP A 54 22.92 10.01 7.29
N ASN A 55 21.64 10.13 6.90
CA ASN A 55 20.53 9.50 7.60
C ASN A 55 20.59 7.97 7.49
N LEU A 56 20.95 7.42 6.32
CA LEU A 56 21.17 5.98 6.15
C LEU A 56 22.33 5.47 7.01
N GLY A 57 23.42 6.24 7.13
CA GLY A 57 24.51 5.92 8.03
C GLY A 57 24.06 5.84 9.49
N ASN A 58 23.18 6.75 9.92
CA ASN A 58 22.57 6.69 11.25
C ASN A 58 21.65 5.47 11.38
N MET A 59 20.75 5.21 10.42
CA MET A 59 19.88 4.01 10.44
C MET A 59 20.67 2.71 10.52
N LYS A 60 21.76 2.58 9.73
CA LYS A 60 22.60 1.37 9.71
C LYS A 60 23.32 1.14 11.04
N ALA A 61 23.58 2.18 11.82
CA ALA A 61 24.11 2.04 13.17
C ALA A 61 23.07 1.54 14.19
N LEU A 62 21.78 1.65 13.88
CA LEU A 62 20.67 1.28 14.76
C LEU A 62 20.11 -0.12 14.46
N LEU A 63 20.12 -0.52 13.18
CA LEU A 63 19.54 -1.78 12.74
C LEU A 63 20.55 -2.95 12.85
N PRO A 64 20.09 -4.17 13.19
CA PRO A 64 20.90 -5.39 13.10
C PRO A 64 21.47 -5.61 11.68
N GLU A 65 22.63 -6.26 11.57
CA GLU A 65 23.21 -6.66 10.27
C GLU A 65 22.20 -7.52 9.48
N GLY A 66 21.83 -7.06 8.28
CA GLY A 66 20.88 -7.74 7.37
C GLY A 66 19.56 -6.99 7.12
N GLU A 67 19.04 -6.21 8.08
CA GLU A 67 17.81 -5.41 7.90
C GLU A 67 18.09 -4.06 7.21
N SER A 68 19.30 -3.54 7.36
CA SER A 68 19.74 -2.29 6.72
C SER A 68 19.81 -2.37 5.19
N ASP A 69 20.08 -3.56 4.63
CA ASP A 69 20.21 -3.76 3.18
C ASP A 69 18.86 -3.62 2.45
N ALA A 70 17.75 -3.99 3.08
CA ALA A 70 16.41 -3.84 2.50
C ALA A 70 16.00 -2.37 2.32
N SER A 71 16.39 -1.50 3.25
CA SER A 71 16.13 -0.06 3.20
C SER A 71 16.99 0.67 2.15
N ILE A 72 18.20 0.15 1.88
CA ILE A 72 19.05 0.64 0.78
C ILE A 72 18.50 0.15 -0.57
N ASN A 73 17.90 -1.04 -0.61
CA ASN A 73 17.35 -1.61 -1.83
C ASN A 73 16.09 -0.90 -2.34
N SER A 74 15.24 -0.33 -1.47
CA SER A 74 14.09 0.48 -1.91
C SER A 74 14.49 1.81 -2.56
N ILE A 75 15.71 2.30 -2.28
CA ILE A 75 16.26 3.51 -2.91
C ILE A 75 16.78 3.22 -4.34
N ARG A 76 16.99 1.95 -4.71
CA ARG A 76 17.52 1.54 -6.03
C ARG A 76 16.59 1.83 -7.22
N GLU A 77 15.38 2.33 -7.00
CA GLU A 77 14.41 2.61 -8.07
C GLU A 77 14.61 3.98 -8.75
N LYS A 78 15.58 4.79 -8.31
CA LYS A 78 15.98 6.06 -8.95
C LYS A 78 17.41 5.95 -9.48
N ASP A 79 17.76 6.66 -10.55
CA ASP A 79 19.10 6.76 -11.17
C ASP A 79 20.16 7.33 -10.20
N ILE A 80 20.41 6.67 -9.08
CA ILE A 80 21.25 7.11 -7.97
C ILE A 80 22.60 6.40 -8.11
N ASN A 81 23.68 7.15 -7.90
CA ASN A 81 25.04 6.59 -7.85
C ASN A 81 25.23 5.78 -6.55
N VAL A 82 24.88 4.48 -6.61
CA VAL A 82 24.90 3.55 -5.47
C VAL A 82 26.31 3.38 -4.90
N ASP A 83 27.36 3.41 -5.74
CA ASP A 83 28.75 3.30 -5.26
C ASP A 83 29.14 4.50 -4.39
N LEU A 84 28.86 5.71 -4.88
CA LEU A 84 29.10 6.93 -4.11
C LEU A 84 28.29 6.94 -2.82
N LEU A 85 27.01 6.55 -2.87
CA LEU A 85 26.13 6.49 -1.70
C LEU A 85 26.70 5.56 -0.64
N SER A 86 27.13 4.35 -1.04
CA SER A 86 27.74 3.37 -0.12
C SER A 86 29.01 3.93 0.53
N ARG A 87 29.90 4.55 -0.26
CA ARG A 87 31.14 5.15 0.25
C ARG A 87 30.86 6.28 1.24
N MET A 88 29.86 7.12 0.98
CA MET A 88 29.45 8.20 1.88
C MET A 88 28.82 7.66 3.17
N ILE A 89 27.99 6.61 3.10
CA ILE A 89 27.43 5.93 4.28
C ILE A 89 28.54 5.36 5.17
N ASP A 90 29.50 4.64 4.59
CA ASP A 90 30.60 4.06 5.36
C ASP A 90 31.47 5.16 5.99
N TYR A 91 31.72 6.26 5.26
CA TYR A 91 32.42 7.43 5.78
C TYR A 91 31.66 8.12 6.93
N LYS A 92 30.32 8.20 6.85
CA LYS A 92 29.46 8.73 7.93
C LYS A 92 29.64 7.91 9.20
N ILE A 93 29.61 6.59 9.07
CA ILE A 93 29.76 5.65 10.19
C ILE A 93 31.17 5.71 10.77
N GLU A 94 32.20 5.85 9.94
CA GLU A 94 33.59 5.88 10.42
C GLU A 94 33.95 7.19 11.13
N LYS A 95 33.60 8.35 10.53
CA LYS A 95 34.11 9.66 10.97
C LYS A 95 33.13 10.47 11.82
N PHE A 96 31.82 10.20 11.70
CA PHE A 96 30.77 11.02 12.31
C PHE A 96 29.80 10.19 13.17
N LYS A 97 30.23 9.03 13.68
CA LYS A 97 29.38 8.13 14.50
C LYS A 97 28.78 8.78 15.74
N GLU A 98 29.43 9.81 16.29
CA GLU A 98 28.97 10.51 17.49
C GLU A 98 27.79 11.47 17.20
N TYR A 99 27.51 11.75 15.93
CA TYR A 99 26.43 12.64 15.49
C TYR A 99 25.27 11.80 14.95
N SER A 100 24.36 11.41 15.85
CA SER A 100 23.25 10.50 15.58
C SER A 100 21.94 11.17 15.20
N ASN A 101 21.84 12.51 15.24
CA ASN A 101 20.60 13.18 14.83
C ASN A 101 20.39 13.02 13.32
N PHE A 102 19.14 12.83 12.95
CA PHE A 102 18.67 12.80 11.58
C PHE A 102 18.47 14.21 11.06
N ILE A 103 18.89 14.44 9.82
CA ILE A 103 18.63 15.69 9.12
C ILE A 103 17.29 15.55 8.42
N VAL A 104 16.31 16.37 8.81
CA VAL A 104 14.93 16.25 8.28
C VAL A 104 14.60 17.35 7.28
N ASP A 105 15.33 18.47 7.31
CA ASP A 105 15.11 19.59 6.41
C ASP A 105 16.34 20.52 6.38
N TYR A 106 16.44 21.36 5.36
CA TYR A 106 17.49 22.37 5.23
C TYR A 106 16.95 23.64 4.55
N GLU A 107 17.58 24.77 4.87
CA GLU A 107 17.34 26.04 4.17
C GLU A 107 18.65 26.53 3.55
N LEU A 108 18.60 26.88 2.27
CA LEU A 108 19.68 27.58 1.57
C LEU A 108 19.27 29.04 1.36
N LYS A 109 20.02 29.99 1.92
CA LYS A 109 19.79 31.42 1.72
C LYS A 109 20.92 32.03 0.90
N GLU A 110 20.58 32.57 -0.26
CA GLU A 110 21.51 33.41 -1.02
C GLU A 110 21.77 34.72 -0.27
N THR A 111 23.05 35.03 -0.05
CA THR A 111 23.49 36.34 0.42
C THR A 111 24.32 37.01 -0.68
N SER A 112 24.56 38.32 -0.54
CA SER A 112 25.28 39.13 -1.52
C SER A 112 26.71 38.66 -1.88
N ARG A 113 27.27 37.66 -1.18
CA ARG A 113 28.61 37.12 -1.44
C ARG A 113 28.72 35.60 -1.29
N ASP A 114 27.84 34.94 -0.55
CA ASP A 114 27.90 33.49 -0.25
C ASP A 114 26.50 32.88 -0.07
N HIS A 115 26.40 31.56 -0.05
CA HIS A 115 25.21 30.83 0.41
C HIS A 115 25.31 30.56 1.91
N VAL A 116 24.19 30.65 2.62
CA VAL A 116 24.10 30.27 4.05
C VAL A 116 23.21 29.04 4.16
N LEU A 117 23.82 27.91 4.49
CA LEU A 117 23.13 26.65 4.78
C LEU A 117 22.67 26.61 6.24
N SER A 118 21.40 26.31 6.45
CA SER A 118 20.83 25.96 7.75
C SER A 118 20.26 24.56 7.68
N VAL A 119 20.46 23.76 8.73
CA VAL A 119 20.00 22.37 8.79
C VAL A 119 19.11 22.17 10.01
N ILE A 120 17.96 21.55 9.79
CA ILE A 120 17.00 21.16 10.81
C ILE A 120 17.20 19.68 11.11
N THR A 121 17.35 19.35 12.38
CA THR A 121 17.59 17.97 12.81
C THR A 121 16.59 17.49 13.85
N GLN A 122 16.41 16.18 13.89
CA GLN A 122 15.64 15.50 14.92
C GLN A 122 16.53 14.47 15.65
N PRO A 123 16.39 14.35 16.98
CA PRO A 123 16.93 13.23 17.72
C PRO A 123 16.39 11.90 17.20
N GLU A 124 17.15 10.83 17.42
CA GLU A 124 16.85 9.47 16.96
C GLU A 124 15.46 8.97 17.35
N ASP A 125 15.07 9.10 18.62
CA ASP A 125 13.78 8.66 19.15
C ASP A 125 12.60 9.39 18.50
N ALA A 126 12.74 10.70 18.30
CA ALA A 126 11.73 11.53 17.63
C ALA A 126 11.59 11.18 16.14
N TYR A 127 12.73 10.94 15.46
CA TYR A 127 12.74 10.57 14.05
C TYR A 127 12.10 9.19 13.84
N LEU A 128 12.51 8.19 14.63
CA LEU A 128 11.94 6.84 14.56
C LEU A 128 10.45 6.84 14.88
N SER A 129 10.01 7.57 15.91
CA SER A 129 8.58 7.70 16.21
C SER A 129 7.79 8.30 15.04
N THR A 130 8.34 9.31 14.38
CA THR A 130 7.68 9.93 13.21
C THR A 130 7.62 8.93 12.06
N MET A 131 8.72 8.24 11.77
CA MET A 131 8.81 7.23 10.71
C MET A 131 7.81 6.08 10.94
N PHE A 132 7.73 5.54 12.15
CA PHE A 132 6.77 4.48 12.48
C PHE A 132 5.33 4.95 12.33
N ASN A 133 4.99 6.16 12.80
CA ASN A 133 3.64 6.70 12.64
C ASN A 133 3.28 6.91 11.15
N THR A 134 4.21 7.41 10.33
CA THR A 134 3.95 7.59 8.90
C THR A 134 3.82 6.25 8.15
N MET A 135 4.57 5.23 8.56
CA MET A 135 4.40 3.88 8.00
C MET A 135 3.06 3.30 8.41
N ASP A 136 2.67 3.43 9.69
CA ASP A 136 1.35 3.00 10.14
C ASP A 136 0.22 3.73 9.39
N GLU A 137 0.35 5.04 9.12
CA GLU A 137 -0.60 5.79 8.28
C GLU A 137 -0.63 5.33 6.81
N GLU A 138 0.52 4.98 6.20
CA GLU A 138 0.55 4.40 4.84
C GLU A 138 -0.09 2.99 4.78
N PHE A 139 -0.15 2.26 5.90
CA PHE A 139 -0.74 0.93 6.01
C PHE A 139 -2.13 0.90 6.66
N SER A 140 -2.70 2.03 7.11
CA SER A 140 -3.96 2.02 7.85
C SER A 140 -4.94 3.13 7.48
N GLU A 141 -6.19 2.69 7.26
CA GLU A 141 -7.48 3.40 7.16
C GLU A 141 -8.10 3.59 5.76
N GLU A 142 -7.40 4.01 4.71
CA GLU A 142 -8.07 4.32 3.42
C GLU A 142 -8.63 3.09 2.68
N ASP A 143 -7.98 1.93 2.77
CA ASP A 143 -8.36 0.75 1.97
C ASP A 143 -9.68 0.08 2.40
N PHE A 144 -10.19 0.37 3.60
CA PHE A 144 -11.35 -0.34 4.15
C PHE A 144 -12.58 0.53 4.43
N GLU A 145 -12.44 1.83 4.73
CA GLU A 145 -13.63 2.67 5.04
C GLU A 145 -14.31 3.28 3.80
N GLU A 146 -13.58 3.67 2.75
CA GLU A 146 -14.19 4.28 1.54
C GLU A 146 -14.65 3.25 0.49
N ASN A 147 -14.21 2.00 0.63
CA ASN A 147 -14.35 0.95 -0.38
C ASN A 147 -15.60 0.08 -0.23
N LEU A 148 -16.53 0.42 0.67
CA LEU A 148 -17.82 -0.28 0.78
C LEU A 148 -18.68 0.00 -0.47
N ILE A 149 -18.97 -1.04 -1.25
CA ILE A 149 -19.79 -0.89 -2.45
C ILE A 149 -21.29 -1.01 -2.14
N ASN A 150 -22.11 -0.34 -2.94
CA ASN A 150 -23.57 -0.28 -2.78
C ASN A 150 -24.31 -1.57 -3.23
N ARG A 151 -23.80 -2.73 -2.81
CA ARG A 151 -24.31 -4.05 -3.18
C ARG A 151 -24.33 -4.96 -1.97
N SER A 152 -25.34 -5.82 -1.92
CA SER A 152 -25.31 -7.04 -1.12
C SER A 152 -24.97 -8.23 -2.01
N ALA A 153 -24.54 -9.33 -1.42
CA ALA A 153 -24.17 -10.56 -2.12
C ALA A 153 -25.04 -11.71 -1.64
N ILE A 154 -25.51 -12.51 -2.58
CA ILE A 154 -26.06 -13.83 -2.32
C ILE A 154 -25.01 -14.85 -2.74
N ILE A 155 -24.58 -15.68 -1.81
CA ILE A 155 -23.59 -16.73 -2.01
C ILE A 155 -24.34 -18.05 -2.07
N LEU A 156 -24.19 -18.78 -3.18
CA LEU A 156 -24.83 -20.08 -3.37
C LEU A 156 -23.79 -21.18 -3.29
N LYS A 157 -23.71 -21.82 -2.12
CA LYS A 157 -22.83 -22.96 -1.88
C LYS A 157 -23.55 -24.24 -2.30
N PRO A 158 -23.07 -24.96 -3.32
CA PRO A 158 -23.67 -26.22 -3.72
C PRO A 158 -23.65 -27.24 -2.57
N LEU A 159 -24.73 -28.01 -2.45
CA LEU A 159 -24.85 -29.13 -1.52
C LEU A 159 -24.90 -30.45 -2.30
N GLN A 160 -24.80 -31.56 -1.58
CA GLN A 160 -24.69 -32.91 -2.16
C GLN A 160 -25.66 -33.21 -3.33
N PRO A 161 -26.95 -32.81 -3.29
CA PRO A 161 -27.85 -33.09 -4.41
C PRO A 161 -27.45 -32.44 -5.75
N PHE A 162 -26.82 -31.25 -5.69
CA PHE A 162 -26.31 -30.59 -6.90
C PHE A 162 -25.08 -31.35 -7.43
N PHE A 163 -24.15 -31.71 -6.55
CA PHE A 163 -22.99 -32.52 -6.90
C PHE A 163 -23.40 -33.86 -7.51
N ASP A 164 -24.32 -34.58 -6.88
CA ASP A 164 -24.81 -35.87 -7.38
C ASP A 164 -25.42 -35.72 -8.78
N TRP A 165 -26.14 -34.62 -9.05
CA TRP A 165 -26.67 -34.34 -10.38
C TRP A 165 -25.56 -34.07 -11.40
N CYS A 166 -24.58 -33.22 -11.08
CA CYS A 166 -23.44 -32.95 -11.95
C CYS A 166 -22.61 -34.21 -12.23
N SER A 167 -22.25 -34.99 -11.20
CA SER A 167 -21.44 -36.21 -11.34
C SER A 167 -22.13 -37.31 -12.14
N ASN A 168 -23.48 -37.35 -12.16
CA ASN A 168 -24.21 -38.27 -13.02
C ASN A 168 -24.12 -37.91 -14.52
N LEU A 169 -23.97 -36.62 -14.84
CA LEU A 169 -23.81 -36.14 -16.21
C LEU A 169 -22.34 -36.14 -16.65
N TYR A 170 -21.45 -35.78 -15.73
CA TYR A 170 -20.02 -35.53 -15.95
C TYR A 170 -19.17 -36.16 -14.83
N PRO A 171 -19.00 -37.50 -14.82
CA PRO A 171 -18.30 -38.20 -13.74
C PRO A 171 -16.80 -37.89 -13.62
N ASP A 172 -16.19 -37.34 -14.68
CA ASP A 172 -14.75 -37.07 -14.73
C ASP A 172 -14.37 -35.62 -14.33
N GLU A 173 -15.35 -34.74 -14.06
CA GLU A 173 -15.13 -33.28 -13.82
C GLU A 173 -15.25 -32.88 -12.32
N ILE A 174 -14.89 -33.77 -11.39
CA ILE A 174 -15.21 -33.64 -9.96
C ILE A 174 -14.53 -32.44 -9.27
N ASP A 175 -13.35 -32.02 -9.72
CA ASP A 175 -12.58 -30.96 -9.03
C ASP A 175 -13.16 -29.56 -9.25
N ASP A 176 -13.72 -29.27 -10.42
CA ASP A 176 -14.32 -27.97 -10.76
C ASP A 176 -15.67 -27.75 -10.06
N MET A 177 -16.27 -28.80 -9.48
CA MET A 177 -17.61 -28.74 -8.88
C MET A 177 -17.67 -27.94 -7.57
N LYS A 178 -16.53 -27.67 -6.93
CA LYS A 178 -16.48 -27.03 -5.59
C LYS A 178 -16.56 -25.51 -5.65
N GLU A 179 -16.51 -24.91 -6.83
CA GLU A 179 -16.61 -23.46 -6.97
C GLU A 179 -17.98 -22.97 -6.49
N THR A 180 -17.97 -21.82 -5.80
CA THR A 180 -19.16 -21.19 -5.23
C THR A 180 -19.43 -19.90 -5.97
N ASN A 181 -20.63 -19.78 -6.52
CA ASN A 181 -21.04 -18.57 -7.21
C ASN A 181 -21.59 -17.53 -6.24
N MET A 182 -21.26 -16.26 -6.51
CA MET A 182 -21.75 -15.11 -5.77
C MET A 182 -22.49 -14.16 -6.71
N TYR A 183 -23.66 -13.69 -6.28
CA TYR A 183 -24.52 -12.81 -7.04
C TYR A 183 -24.68 -11.49 -6.31
N LEU A 184 -24.14 -10.42 -6.90
CA LEU A 184 -24.32 -9.07 -6.39
C LEU A 184 -25.73 -8.56 -6.71
N ILE A 185 -26.43 -8.11 -5.68
CA ILE A 185 -27.77 -7.55 -5.71
C ILE A 185 -27.75 -6.11 -5.17
N SER A 186 -28.80 -5.34 -5.43
CA SER A 186 -28.95 -3.99 -4.86
C SER A 186 -29.04 -4.08 -3.33
N GLU A 187 -28.37 -3.15 -2.64
CA GLU A 187 -28.43 -3.00 -1.18
C GLU A 187 -29.81 -2.53 -0.69
N ASP A 188 -30.61 -1.91 -1.55
CA ASP A 188 -31.94 -1.37 -1.23
C ASP A 188 -32.99 -2.48 -0.99
N ILE A 189 -32.61 -3.75 -1.14
CA ILE A 189 -33.50 -4.88 -0.92
C ILE A 189 -33.63 -5.11 0.60
N GLU A 190 -34.69 -4.54 1.19
CA GLU A 190 -34.98 -4.68 2.63
C GLU A 190 -35.25 -6.13 3.06
N ASP A 191 -36.01 -6.89 2.25
CA ASP A 191 -36.34 -8.30 2.50
C ASP A 191 -35.66 -9.21 1.47
N VAL A 192 -34.38 -9.53 1.73
CA VAL A 192 -33.57 -10.39 0.86
C VAL A 192 -34.15 -11.80 0.75
N GLU A 193 -34.71 -12.34 1.84
CA GLU A 193 -35.32 -13.69 1.84
C GLU A 193 -36.60 -13.73 0.99
N GLY A 194 -37.46 -12.71 1.09
CA GLY A 194 -38.65 -12.57 0.25
C GLY A 194 -38.30 -12.31 -1.22
N TRP A 195 -37.24 -11.55 -1.49
CA TRP A 195 -36.69 -11.39 -2.84
C TRP A 195 -36.18 -12.73 -3.39
N LEU A 196 -35.41 -13.48 -2.59
CA LEU A 196 -34.86 -14.77 -2.95
C LEU A 196 -35.97 -15.77 -3.27
N LYS A 197 -37.03 -15.84 -2.47
CA LYS A 197 -38.22 -16.68 -2.78
C LYS A 197 -38.88 -16.36 -4.11
N LYS A 198 -38.77 -15.13 -4.61
CA LYS A 198 -39.30 -14.73 -5.93
C LYS A 198 -38.32 -15.00 -7.07
N LYS A 199 -37.01 -15.12 -6.76
CA LYS A 199 -35.93 -15.19 -7.76
C LYS A 199 -35.18 -16.53 -7.78
N PHE A 200 -35.44 -17.42 -6.83
CA PHE A 200 -34.70 -18.68 -6.66
C PHE A 200 -34.61 -19.49 -7.95
N ASP A 201 -35.69 -19.58 -8.74
CA ASP A 201 -35.69 -20.40 -9.95
C ASP A 201 -34.72 -19.84 -10.99
N LYS A 202 -34.58 -18.52 -11.09
CA LYS A 202 -33.59 -17.90 -11.99
C LYS A 202 -32.17 -18.21 -11.55
N LEU A 203 -31.89 -18.09 -10.25
CA LEU A 203 -30.57 -18.42 -9.70
C LEU A 203 -30.25 -19.90 -9.88
N PHE A 204 -31.20 -20.79 -9.59
CA PHE A 204 -31.06 -22.22 -9.82
C PHE A 204 -30.78 -22.51 -11.30
N MET A 205 -31.47 -21.85 -12.23
CA MET A 205 -31.20 -22.03 -13.65
C MET A 205 -29.79 -21.59 -14.05
N LEU A 206 -29.26 -20.49 -13.49
CA LEU A 206 -27.88 -20.05 -13.77
C LEU A 206 -26.87 -21.11 -13.33
N GLU A 207 -27.03 -21.66 -12.12
CA GLU A 207 -26.18 -22.76 -11.63
C GLU A 207 -26.27 -23.99 -12.52
N LEU A 208 -27.46 -24.37 -12.98
CA LEU A 208 -27.62 -25.55 -13.86
C LEU A 208 -27.06 -25.31 -15.27
N GLU A 209 -27.24 -24.10 -15.82
CA GLU A 209 -26.82 -23.74 -17.18
C GLU A 209 -25.31 -23.63 -17.31
N ALA A 210 -24.62 -23.26 -16.23
CA ALA A 210 -23.15 -23.27 -16.17
C ALA A 210 -22.56 -24.67 -16.42
N TRP A 211 -23.28 -25.73 -16.03
CA TRP A 211 -22.84 -27.11 -16.18
C TRP A 211 -23.45 -27.83 -17.39
N HIS A 212 -24.74 -27.60 -17.66
CA HIS A 212 -25.45 -28.36 -18.68
C HIS A 212 -26.50 -27.51 -19.37
N THR A 213 -26.46 -27.43 -20.70
CA THR A 213 -27.34 -26.52 -21.46
C THR A 213 -28.69 -27.17 -21.86
N ASN A 214 -28.81 -28.51 -21.88
CA ASN A 214 -30.05 -29.17 -22.24
C ASN A 214 -31.06 -29.15 -21.07
N LYS A 215 -31.98 -28.18 -21.11
CA LYS A 215 -32.99 -27.92 -20.06
C LYS A 215 -33.96 -29.07 -19.79
N LYS A 216 -34.03 -30.07 -20.67
CA LYS A 216 -34.86 -31.29 -20.45
C LYS A 216 -34.24 -32.22 -19.42
N GLU A 217 -32.92 -32.20 -19.27
CA GLU A 217 -32.14 -33.04 -18.34
C GLU A 217 -31.92 -32.37 -16.98
N TRP A 218 -32.34 -31.12 -16.85
CA TRP A 218 -32.36 -30.41 -15.57
C TRP A 218 -33.36 -31.04 -14.60
N PRO A 219 -33.16 -30.86 -13.29
CA PRO A 219 -34.19 -31.15 -12.31
C PRO A 219 -35.51 -30.47 -12.68
N GLN A 220 -36.56 -31.28 -12.81
CA GLN A 220 -37.91 -30.82 -13.15
C GLN A 220 -38.71 -30.47 -11.91
N LYS A 221 -39.74 -29.62 -12.05
CA LYS A 221 -40.61 -29.15 -10.94
C LYS A 221 -39.83 -28.44 -9.81
N ARG A 222 -38.79 -27.68 -10.16
CA ARG A 222 -38.02 -26.87 -9.22
C ARG A 222 -38.93 -25.95 -8.43
N ASN A 223 -38.72 -25.93 -7.12
CA ASN A 223 -39.42 -25.08 -6.18
C ASN A 223 -38.44 -24.61 -5.11
N TYR A 224 -38.86 -23.65 -4.29
CA TYR A 224 -37.96 -23.05 -3.31
C TYR A 224 -37.40 -24.04 -2.28
N LYS A 225 -38.21 -25.05 -1.90
CA LYS A 225 -37.76 -26.11 -0.99
C LYS A 225 -36.61 -26.91 -1.61
N MET A 226 -36.75 -27.30 -2.88
CA MET A 226 -35.70 -28.01 -3.60
C MET A 226 -34.43 -27.15 -3.72
N PHE A 227 -34.59 -25.87 -4.04
CA PHE A 227 -33.46 -24.94 -4.10
C PHE A 227 -32.68 -24.89 -2.79
N LYS A 228 -33.35 -24.78 -1.63
CA LYS A 228 -32.69 -24.81 -0.31
C LYS A 228 -32.13 -26.19 0.11
N GLN A 229 -32.54 -27.27 -0.56
CA GLN A 229 -31.92 -28.59 -0.40
C GLN A 229 -30.66 -28.75 -1.23
N TRP A 230 -30.59 -28.05 -2.37
CA TRP A 230 -29.50 -28.12 -3.33
C TRP A 230 -28.42 -27.09 -3.07
N PHE A 231 -28.76 -25.97 -2.43
CA PHE A 231 -27.82 -24.90 -2.11
C PHE A 231 -28.00 -24.41 -0.68
N GLN A 232 -26.88 -24.25 0.02
CA GLN A 232 -26.80 -23.35 1.16
C GLN A 232 -26.71 -21.92 0.62
N VAL A 233 -27.49 -21.03 1.23
CA VAL A 233 -27.56 -19.62 0.81
C VAL A 233 -27.08 -18.76 1.95
N ASP A 234 -25.96 -18.07 1.74
CA ASP A 234 -25.45 -17.06 2.66
C ASP A 234 -25.64 -15.67 2.04
N ILE A 235 -25.88 -14.68 2.88
CA ILE A 235 -26.08 -13.28 2.46
C ILE A 235 -25.00 -12.43 3.12
N SER A 236 -24.28 -11.64 2.33
CA SER A 236 -23.38 -10.60 2.83
C SER A 236 -23.93 -9.23 2.47
N THR A 237 -24.07 -8.35 3.45
CA THR A 237 -24.52 -6.96 3.25
C THR A 237 -23.37 -5.96 3.24
N MET A 238 -22.17 -6.39 3.64
CA MET A 238 -20.97 -5.56 3.66
C MET A 238 -19.98 -6.15 2.67
N ILE A 239 -19.73 -5.44 1.57
CA ILE A 239 -18.82 -5.85 0.51
C ILE A 239 -17.84 -4.71 0.27
N PHE A 240 -16.56 -4.99 0.46
CA PHE A 240 -15.48 -4.04 0.27
C PHE A 240 -14.76 -4.34 -1.05
N ASP A 241 -14.67 -3.35 -1.91
CA ASP A 241 -13.92 -3.41 -3.17
C ASP A 241 -12.54 -2.81 -2.94
N LEU A 242 -11.52 -3.67 -2.79
CA LEU A 242 -10.16 -3.24 -2.47
C LEU A 242 -9.39 -2.75 -3.70
N GLU A 243 -10.02 -2.75 -4.87
CA GLU A 243 -9.41 -2.30 -6.12
C GLU A 243 -9.69 -0.82 -6.39
N LYS A 244 -8.71 -0.12 -6.96
CA LYS A 244 -8.84 1.31 -7.31
C LYS A 244 -9.70 1.55 -8.54
N GLU A 245 -9.78 0.57 -9.44
CA GLU A 245 -10.51 0.68 -10.70
C GLU A 245 -11.95 0.19 -10.55
N PRO A 246 -12.96 0.87 -11.16
CA PRO A 246 -14.35 0.45 -11.00
C PRO A 246 -14.66 -0.95 -11.54
N VAL A 247 -15.53 -1.69 -10.84
CA VAL A 247 -16.03 -2.99 -11.29
C VAL A 247 -16.68 -2.90 -12.67
N SER A 248 -16.12 -3.64 -13.63
CA SER A 248 -16.64 -3.78 -15.01
C SER A 248 -17.48 -5.05 -15.16
N LYS A 249 -18.50 -5.02 -16.03
CA LYS A 249 -19.36 -6.17 -16.35
C LYS A 249 -19.06 -6.68 -17.75
N TYR A 250 -19.00 -8.00 -17.91
CA TYR A 250 -18.72 -8.70 -19.17
C TYR A 250 -19.86 -9.64 -19.55
#